data_AF-A0A3L7UFQ1-F1
#
_entry.id   AF-A0A3L7UFQ1-F1
#
_cell.length_a   1.000
_cell.length_b   1.000
_cell.length_c   1.000
_cell.angle_alpha   90.00
_cell.angle_beta   90.00
_cell.angle_gamma   90.00
#
_symmetry.space_group_name_H-M   'P 1'
#
loop_
_entity.id
_entity.type
_entity.pdbx_description
1 polymer ?
#
loop_
_entity_poly.entity_id
_entity_poly.type
_entity_poly.pdbx_seq_one_letter_code
_entity_poly.pdbx_strand_id
1 'polypeptide(L)'
;MVIPFPASVGQLQGDDLKLELRSQRQTKADEGWERTTEQQTWVAAETAVIVCDVWDKHHCLNAVRRLEEFAPRMNDVLKQVRHFGAIVIHAPSDCMPAYESHPARHRAISILPDKLTPKYAADWCSQIPTEELAEYPIDQSDGGEDDDPAEHATWAAELTALGRNPGMPWKTQSSLIEIDADQDYISDKGDEVWNILQSRGIKNVILVGVHTNMCVLGRPFGLRQMVRSAKNVVLMRDLTDCMYNPKRWPFVHHFTGNDLIVSHVERYVCPTITSDQILGGRPFVSKSDVRTERDVTTIPAAAVTAATYQHQWTTALLDKTWKAATEGKIMQHGGVVWLRCTIRFPSSWIADNVTSLGVSKQSNGLTAWMNGTPLVHAASDVSSFLRVPQEAIVADDINLLVIRTEFDTQDNQLPMPQSITNREQSFSLNGRWQFRIGDDPVWSNIPLPAKFGIGSDVLFEPR
;
A
#
# COMPACT_ATOMS: atom_id res chain seq x y z
N MET A 1 33.51 8.07 55.35
CA MET A 1 32.30 7.25 55.36
C MET A 1 31.70 7.35 53.96
N VAL A 2 32.01 6.37 53.10
CA VAL A 2 31.59 6.37 51.69
C VAL A 2 30.23 5.69 51.64
N ILE A 3 29.20 6.42 51.22
CA ILE A 3 27.86 5.88 51.01
C ILE A 3 27.90 5.13 49.68
N PRO A 4 27.58 3.82 49.62
CA PRO A 4 27.55 3.10 48.36
C PRO A 4 26.29 3.47 47.58
N PHE A 5 26.46 3.71 46.27
CA PHE A 5 25.37 3.80 45.31
C PHE A 5 24.56 2.49 45.31
N PRO A 6 23.22 2.53 45.18
CA PRO A 6 22.44 1.32 45.05
C PRO A 6 22.77 0.63 43.72
N ALA A 7 22.91 -0.70 43.80
CA ALA A 7 23.18 -1.57 42.67
C ALA A 7 22.14 -1.38 41.57
N SER A 8 22.62 -1.37 40.32
CA SER A 8 21.80 -1.48 39.12
C SER A 8 20.90 -2.70 39.23
N VAL A 9 19.58 -2.48 39.16
CA VAL A 9 18.60 -3.54 38.95
C VAL A 9 18.99 -4.25 37.66
N GLY A 10 19.28 -5.55 37.73
CA GLY A 10 19.68 -6.35 36.59
C GLY A 10 18.64 -6.23 35.46
N GLN A 11 19.10 -5.85 34.27
CA GLN A 11 18.37 -6.10 33.04
C GLN A 11 18.12 -7.61 32.98
N LEU A 12 16.85 -8.01 33.04
CA LEU A 12 16.46 -9.34 32.57
C LEU A 12 16.85 -9.37 31.09
N GLN A 13 17.94 -10.09 30.80
CA GLN A 13 18.52 -10.20 29.47
C GLN A 13 17.59 -11.11 28.66
N GLY A 14 16.60 -10.52 28.00
CA GLY A 14 15.84 -11.23 26.98
C GLY A 14 16.76 -11.65 25.84
N ASP A 15 16.53 -12.81 25.25
CA ASP A 15 17.38 -13.31 24.16
C ASP A 15 17.29 -12.39 22.93
N ASP A 16 18.44 -12.05 22.34
CA ASP A 16 18.49 -11.28 21.10
C ASP A 16 17.90 -12.05 19.92
N LEU A 17 17.26 -11.34 19.00
CA LEU A 17 16.68 -11.89 17.78
C LEU A 17 17.78 -12.09 16.72
N LYS A 18 18.10 -13.34 16.39
CA LYS A 18 19.03 -13.68 15.30
C LYS A 18 18.25 -13.82 14.00
N LEU A 19 18.47 -12.91 13.07
CA LEU A 19 17.66 -12.76 11.87
C LEU A 19 18.53 -12.84 10.61
N GLU A 20 18.02 -13.52 9.59
CA GLU A 20 18.54 -13.48 8.23
C GLU A 20 17.61 -12.61 7.38
N LEU A 21 18.07 -11.39 7.12
CA LEU A 21 17.33 -10.38 6.38
C LEU A 21 17.51 -10.61 4.89
N ARG A 22 16.42 -10.76 4.14
CA ARG A 22 16.41 -10.98 2.70
C ARG A 22 16.04 -9.69 1.97
N SER A 23 16.88 -9.26 1.03
CA SER A 23 16.64 -8.09 0.15
C SER A 23 16.88 -8.47 -1.31
N GLN A 24 16.52 -7.58 -2.23
CA GLN A 24 16.94 -7.68 -3.62
C GLN A 24 17.82 -6.51 -4.01
N ARG A 25 18.94 -6.79 -4.68
CA ARG A 25 19.87 -5.79 -5.20
C ARG A 25 19.99 -5.92 -6.70
N GLN A 26 20.21 -4.79 -7.36
CA GLN A 26 20.47 -4.77 -8.78
C GLN A 26 21.93 -5.21 -9.01
N THR A 27 22.13 -6.25 -9.82
CA THR A 27 23.46 -6.87 -10.06
C THR A 27 24.34 -5.98 -10.92
N LYS A 28 23.77 -5.37 -11.97
CA LYS A 28 24.28 -4.25 -12.79
C LYS A 28 23.09 -3.50 -13.42
N ALA A 29 23.33 -2.30 -13.95
CA ALA A 29 22.29 -1.39 -14.47
C ALA A 29 21.28 -2.02 -15.47
N ASP A 30 21.59 -3.15 -16.11
CA ASP A 30 20.69 -3.84 -17.05
C ASP A 30 20.62 -5.38 -16.87
N GLU A 31 21.19 -5.94 -15.79
CA GLU A 31 21.36 -7.41 -15.62
C GLU A 31 20.39 -8.07 -14.62
N GLY A 32 19.33 -7.36 -14.24
CA GLY A 32 18.26 -7.88 -13.38
C GLY A 32 18.52 -7.72 -11.87
N TRP A 33 17.70 -8.42 -11.07
CA TRP A 33 17.71 -8.35 -9.61
C TRP A 33 18.11 -9.69 -9.02
N GLU A 34 19.00 -9.68 -8.03
CA GLU A 34 19.37 -10.86 -7.25
C GLU A 34 18.92 -10.72 -5.80
N ARG A 35 18.52 -11.83 -5.17
CA ARG A 35 18.27 -11.85 -3.73
C ARG A 35 19.59 -11.98 -2.99
N THR A 36 19.76 -11.16 -1.97
CA THR A 36 20.89 -11.17 -1.05
C THR A 36 20.38 -11.35 0.38
N THR A 37 21.14 -12.06 1.21
CA THR A 37 20.84 -12.19 2.64
C THR A 37 21.92 -11.53 3.50
N GLU A 38 21.49 -10.98 4.64
CA GLU A 38 22.36 -10.38 5.64
C GLU A 38 21.99 -10.91 7.03
N GLN A 39 22.97 -11.46 7.74
CA GLN A 39 22.78 -11.91 9.11
C GLN A 39 22.86 -10.73 10.08
N GLN A 40 21.84 -10.55 10.90
CA GLN A 40 21.79 -9.53 11.94
C GLN A 40 21.37 -10.12 13.28
N THR A 41 21.75 -9.43 14.35
CA THR A 41 21.29 -9.72 15.71
C THR A 41 20.66 -8.45 16.25
N TRP A 42 19.36 -8.49 16.50
CA TRP A 42 18.59 -7.37 17.01
C TRP A 42 18.34 -7.53 18.50
N VAL A 43 18.66 -6.49 19.27
CA VAL A 43 18.34 -6.44 20.70
C VAL A 43 16.81 -6.41 20.83
N ALA A 44 16.26 -7.42 21.50
CA ALA A 44 14.81 -7.58 21.59
C ALA A 44 14.14 -6.39 22.29
N ALA A 45 14.74 -5.87 23.37
CA ALA A 45 14.26 -4.68 24.08
C ALA A 45 14.27 -3.38 23.22
N GLU A 46 15.02 -3.35 22.11
CA GLU A 46 15.04 -2.24 21.15
C GLU A 46 14.20 -2.54 19.89
N THR A 47 13.38 -3.59 19.93
CA THR A 47 12.58 -4.10 18.81
C THR A 47 11.08 -4.06 19.13
N ALA A 48 10.28 -3.65 18.14
CA ALA A 48 8.83 -3.74 18.20
C ALA A 48 8.29 -4.62 17.07
N VAL A 49 7.21 -5.35 17.34
CA VAL A 49 6.37 -5.98 16.31
C VAL A 49 5.08 -5.18 16.18
N ILE A 50 4.80 -4.68 14.97
CA ILE A 50 3.54 -3.99 14.66
C ILE A 50 2.62 -4.97 13.94
N VAL A 51 1.44 -5.21 14.50
CA VAL A 51 0.39 -6.08 13.95
C VAL A 51 -0.60 -5.22 13.18
N CYS A 52 -0.46 -5.21 11.86
CA CYS A 52 -1.23 -4.37 10.95
C CYS A 52 -2.54 -5.05 10.55
N ASP A 53 -3.68 -4.45 10.93
CA ASP A 53 -4.99 -4.72 10.32
C ASP A 53 -5.40 -6.22 10.29
N VAL A 54 -5.00 -7.00 11.31
CA VAL A 54 -5.40 -8.41 11.49
C VAL A 54 -6.83 -8.47 12.04
N TRP A 55 -7.80 -8.09 11.21
CA TRP A 55 -9.19 -7.89 11.62
C TRP A 55 -9.96 -9.18 11.91
N ASP A 56 -11.09 -9.05 12.60
CA ASP A 56 -12.03 -10.14 12.91
C ASP A 56 -12.85 -10.62 11.70
N LYS A 57 -13.08 -9.72 10.73
CA LYS A 57 -13.81 -9.96 9.49
C LYS A 57 -13.26 -9.10 8.35
N HIS A 58 -13.47 -9.53 7.11
CA HIS A 58 -13.13 -8.78 5.91
C HIS A 58 -14.21 -8.96 4.84
N HIS A 59 -14.30 -8.05 3.88
CA HIS A 59 -15.32 -8.12 2.82
C HIS A 59 -15.08 -9.29 1.87
N CYS A 60 -13.81 -9.62 1.63
CA CYS A 60 -13.36 -10.80 0.88
C CYS A 60 -13.27 -12.02 1.80
N LEU A 61 -14.04 -13.07 1.49
CA LEU A 61 -14.06 -14.32 2.25
C LEU A 61 -12.74 -15.08 2.13
N ASN A 62 -12.13 -15.10 0.95
CA ASN A 62 -10.84 -15.73 0.73
C ASN A 62 -9.71 -15.04 1.52
N ALA A 63 -9.76 -13.71 1.69
CA ALA A 63 -8.86 -12.99 2.59
C ALA A 63 -9.05 -13.40 4.05
N VAL A 64 -10.31 -13.59 4.51
CA VAL A 64 -10.59 -14.14 5.86
C VAL A 64 -9.98 -15.54 6.01
N ARG A 65 -10.24 -16.44 5.05
CA ARG A 65 -9.73 -17.82 5.06
C ARG A 65 -8.19 -17.86 5.12
N ARG A 66 -7.51 -17.02 4.34
CA ARG A 66 -6.03 -16.92 4.35
C ARG A 66 -5.52 -16.40 5.69
N LEU A 67 -6.10 -15.31 6.21
CA LEU A 67 -5.74 -14.73 7.50
C LEU A 67 -5.88 -15.75 8.64
N GLU A 68 -7.03 -16.43 8.71
CA GLU A 68 -7.31 -17.44 9.74
C GLU A 68 -6.32 -18.61 9.70
N GLU A 69 -5.72 -18.90 8.54
CA GLU A 69 -4.76 -19.99 8.40
C GLU A 69 -3.41 -19.67 9.07
N PHE A 70 -2.88 -18.46 8.88
CA PHE A 70 -1.59 -18.07 9.46
C PHE A 70 -1.69 -17.33 10.80
N ALA A 71 -2.87 -16.84 11.19
CA ALA A 71 -3.06 -16.14 12.46
C ALA A 71 -2.61 -16.93 13.70
N PRO A 72 -2.85 -18.26 13.84
CA PRO A 72 -2.33 -19.00 14.98
C PRO A 72 -0.80 -18.95 15.09
N ARG A 73 -0.10 -19.09 13.97
CA ARG A 73 1.37 -19.01 13.94
C ARG A 73 1.86 -17.59 14.20
N MET A 74 1.14 -16.58 13.72
CA MET A 74 1.40 -15.18 14.08
C MET A 74 1.28 -14.98 15.59
N ASN A 75 0.24 -15.51 16.22
CA ASN A 75 0.09 -15.43 17.67
C ASN A 75 1.28 -16.08 18.42
N ASP A 76 1.78 -17.21 17.93
CA ASP A 76 2.96 -17.86 18.49
C ASP A 76 4.21 -16.97 18.36
N VAL A 77 4.42 -16.32 17.20
CA VAL A 77 5.49 -15.33 17.02
C VAL A 77 5.36 -14.22 18.06
N LEU A 78 4.16 -13.65 18.22
CA LEU A 78 3.93 -12.54 19.16
C LEU A 78 4.20 -12.94 20.61
N LYS A 79 3.86 -14.18 21.00
CA LYS A 79 4.21 -14.73 22.32
C LYS A 79 5.73 -14.85 22.49
N GLN A 80 6.42 -15.35 21.47
CA GLN A 80 7.86 -15.55 21.53
C GLN A 80 8.64 -14.23 21.57
N VAL A 81 8.25 -13.23 20.78
CA VAL A 81 8.92 -11.91 20.81
C VAL A 81 8.68 -11.18 22.13
N ARG A 82 7.48 -11.29 22.74
CA ARG A 82 7.22 -10.79 24.10
C ARG A 82 8.13 -11.48 25.12
N HIS A 83 8.29 -12.80 25.03
CA HIS A 83 9.19 -13.55 25.90
C HIS A 83 10.66 -13.08 25.80
N PHE A 84 11.11 -12.72 24.60
CA PHE A 84 12.42 -12.11 24.38
C PHE A 84 12.51 -10.64 24.82
N GLY A 85 11.40 -9.99 25.17
CA GLY A 85 11.38 -8.61 25.66
C GLY A 85 11.15 -7.54 24.59
N ALA A 86 10.77 -7.93 23.36
CA ALA A 86 10.26 -7.00 22.37
C ALA A 86 8.82 -6.58 22.71
N ILE A 87 8.43 -5.39 22.28
CA ILE A 87 7.06 -4.90 22.48
C ILE A 87 6.17 -5.25 21.28
N VAL A 88 4.88 -5.45 21.52
CA VAL A 88 3.88 -5.63 20.46
C VAL A 88 2.94 -4.42 20.42
N ILE A 89 2.72 -3.89 19.22
CA ILE A 89 1.80 -2.79 18.95
C ILE A 89 0.72 -3.32 18.00
N HIS A 90 -0.50 -3.43 18.50
CA HIS A 90 -1.66 -3.81 17.69
C HIS A 90 -2.24 -2.57 17.01
N ALA A 91 -2.37 -2.62 15.69
CA ALA A 91 -2.88 -1.53 14.89
C ALA A 91 -4.08 -1.99 14.05
N PRO A 92 -5.25 -2.26 14.67
CA PRO A 92 -6.46 -2.65 13.96
C PRO A 92 -7.19 -1.39 13.47
N SER A 93 -6.83 -0.89 12.29
CA SER A 93 -7.39 0.35 11.74
C SER A 93 -8.90 0.28 11.65
N ASP A 94 -9.55 1.42 11.93
CA ASP A 94 -11.01 1.59 11.90
C ASP A 94 -11.76 0.75 12.96
N CYS A 95 -11.05 0.09 13.89
CA CYS A 95 -11.61 -0.71 14.99
C CYS A 95 -11.43 -0.08 16.39
N MET A 96 -10.84 1.11 16.48
CA MET A 96 -10.47 1.73 17.76
C MET A 96 -11.62 1.92 18.77
N PRO A 97 -12.89 2.15 18.37
CA PRO A 97 -14.00 2.21 19.32
C PRO A 97 -14.12 0.96 20.23
N ALA A 98 -13.73 -0.22 19.75
CA ALA A 98 -13.78 -1.44 20.56
C ALA A 98 -12.71 -1.50 21.67
N TYR A 99 -11.70 -0.62 21.61
CA TYR A 99 -10.53 -0.65 22.49
C TYR A 99 -10.44 0.55 23.43
N GLU A 100 -11.43 1.44 23.45
CA GLU A 100 -11.40 2.69 24.23
C GLU A 100 -11.05 2.47 25.71
N SER A 101 -11.61 1.42 26.32
CA SER A 101 -11.35 1.07 27.72
C SER A 101 -10.23 0.04 27.93
N HIS A 102 -9.57 -0.41 26.86
CA HIS A 102 -8.58 -1.48 26.95
C HIS A 102 -7.27 -0.96 27.59
N PRO A 103 -6.65 -1.68 28.54
CA PRO A 103 -5.41 -1.23 29.18
C PRO A 103 -4.28 -0.90 28.20
N ALA A 104 -4.07 -1.73 27.17
CA ALA A 104 -3.09 -1.47 26.12
C ALA A 104 -3.39 -0.19 25.28
N ARG A 105 -4.68 0.17 25.13
CA ARG A 105 -5.05 1.45 24.50
C ARG A 105 -4.72 2.63 25.41
N HIS A 106 -5.10 2.54 26.68
CA HIS A 106 -4.75 3.55 27.69
C HIS A 106 -3.23 3.76 27.77
N ARG A 107 -2.46 2.66 27.70
CA ARG A 107 -0.99 2.70 27.66
C ARG A 107 -0.46 3.51 26.48
N ALA A 108 -1.01 3.28 25.28
CA ALA A 108 -0.63 4.03 24.08
C ALA A 108 -0.90 5.53 24.21
N ILE A 109 -2.10 5.92 24.64
CA ILE A 109 -2.47 7.36 24.75
C ILE A 109 -1.87 8.06 25.98
N SER A 110 -1.34 7.31 26.95
CA SER A 110 -0.63 7.90 28.10
C SER A 110 0.76 8.43 27.73
N ILE A 111 1.28 8.04 26.57
CA ILE A 111 2.58 8.53 26.08
C ILE A 111 2.39 9.91 25.50
N LEU A 112 3.09 10.88 26.08
CA LEU A 112 3.03 12.27 25.63
C LEU A 112 3.66 12.42 24.24
N PRO A 113 3.05 13.22 23.34
CA PRO A 113 3.64 13.54 22.05
C PRO A 113 5.03 14.16 22.20
N ASP A 114 5.99 13.67 21.41
CA ASP A 114 7.31 14.29 21.32
C ASP A 114 7.22 15.57 20.46
N LYS A 115 8.07 16.55 20.73
CA LYS A 115 8.23 17.71 19.85
C LYS A 115 8.84 17.32 18.50
N LEU A 116 9.54 16.19 18.45
CA LEU A 116 10.19 15.65 17.27
C LEU A 116 9.27 14.76 16.43
N THR A 117 8.02 14.51 16.85
CA THR A 117 7.07 13.70 16.08
C THR A 117 6.87 14.31 14.69
N PRO A 118 7.22 13.59 13.61
CA PRO A 118 7.09 14.14 12.27
C PRO A 118 5.62 14.35 11.92
N LYS A 119 5.28 15.50 11.34
CA LYS A 119 3.89 15.78 10.92
C LYS A 119 3.35 14.73 9.95
N TYR A 120 4.21 14.23 9.06
CA TYR A 120 3.84 13.19 8.10
C TYR A 120 3.53 11.84 8.74
N ALA A 121 3.87 11.62 10.02
CA ALA A 121 3.67 10.33 10.70
C ALA A 121 2.18 9.99 10.88
N ALA A 122 1.29 10.97 10.82
CA ALA A 122 -0.16 10.75 10.87
C ALA A 122 -0.76 10.37 9.51
N ASP A 123 -0.02 10.54 8.42
CA ASP A 123 -0.57 10.44 7.06
C ASP A 123 -0.36 9.07 6.43
N TRP A 124 -1.21 8.76 5.45
CA TRP A 124 -0.93 7.68 4.52
C TRP A 124 0.36 7.98 3.71
N CYS A 125 1.15 6.93 3.45
CA CYS A 125 2.37 7.01 2.64
C CYS A 125 2.28 6.09 1.42
N SER A 126 1.98 6.69 0.26
CA SER A 126 1.84 5.93 -1.00
C SER A 126 3.16 5.59 -1.65
N GLN A 127 4.24 6.32 -1.34
CA GLN A 127 5.53 6.14 -1.98
C GLN A 127 6.65 6.69 -1.10
N ILE A 128 7.82 6.08 -1.20
CA ILE A 128 9.11 6.61 -0.73
C ILE A 128 10.08 6.79 -1.91
N PRO A 129 11.16 7.60 -1.79
CA PRO A 129 12.03 7.94 -2.93
C PRO A 129 12.57 6.73 -3.71
N THR A 130 12.86 5.62 -3.03
CA THR A 130 13.35 4.38 -3.63
C THR A 130 12.33 3.67 -4.52
N GLU A 131 11.04 4.01 -4.41
CA GLU A 131 9.95 3.50 -5.23
C GLU A 131 9.59 4.42 -6.42
N GLU A 132 10.17 5.63 -6.55
CA GLU A 132 9.79 6.62 -7.58
C GLU A 132 9.85 6.07 -9.01
N LEU A 133 10.85 5.23 -9.28
CA LEU A 133 11.08 4.62 -10.60
C LEU A 133 10.57 3.17 -10.69
N ALA A 134 10.04 2.61 -9.60
CA ALA A 134 9.56 1.22 -9.58
C ALA A 134 8.21 1.09 -10.28
N GLU A 135 8.04 0.12 -11.17
CA GLU A 135 6.71 -0.26 -11.67
C GLU A 135 6.00 -1.09 -10.60
N TYR A 136 4.71 -0.82 -10.39
CA TYR A 136 3.95 -1.54 -9.38
C TYR A 136 3.54 -2.91 -9.92
N PRO A 137 3.71 -4.00 -9.16
CA PRO A 137 3.77 -5.34 -9.76
C PRO A 137 2.43 -6.06 -9.92
N ILE A 138 1.32 -5.46 -9.44
CA ILE A 138 -0.06 -5.95 -9.63
C ILE A 138 -1.04 -4.80 -9.88
N ASP A 139 -2.17 -5.10 -10.52
CA ASP A 139 -3.33 -4.21 -10.59
C ASP A 139 -4.36 -4.59 -9.53
N GLN A 140 -4.46 -3.78 -8.48
CA GLN A 140 -5.42 -3.92 -7.37
C GLN A 140 -6.58 -2.94 -7.46
N SER A 141 -6.81 -2.32 -8.63
CA SER A 141 -7.75 -1.21 -8.76
C SER A 141 -9.23 -1.60 -8.68
N ASP A 142 -9.54 -2.89 -8.68
CA ASP A 142 -10.89 -3.42 -8.37
C ASP A 142 -11.07 -3.76 -6.88
N GLY A 143 -10.04 -3.52 -6.06
CA GLY A 143 -10.00 -3.90 -4.65
C GLY A 143 -9.38 -5.25 -4.37
N GLY A 144 -8.99 -6.02 -5.39
CA GLY A 144 -8.28 -7.29 -5.24
C GLY A 144 -9.15 -8.44 -4.72
N GLU A 145 -10.47 -8.30 -4.80
CA GLU A 145 -11.44 -9.35 -4.44
C GLU A 145 -11.25 -10.59 -5.32
N ASP A 146 -10.98 -11.73 -4.70
CA ASP A 146 -10.72 -13.00 -5.37
C ASP A 146 -11.72 -14.10 -5.02
N ASP A 147 -12.83 -13.75 -4.36
CA ASP A 147 -13.96 -14.64 -4.12
C ASP A 147 -14.64 -15.10 -5.43
N ASP A 148 -15.25 -16.27 -5.39
CA ASP A 148 -16.29 -16.61 -6.38
C ASP A 148 -17.49 -15.65 -6.19
N PRO A 149 -18.07 -15.07 -7.25
CA PRO A 149 -19.15 -14.10 -7.11
C PRO A 149 -20.37 -14.59 -6.31
N ALA A 150 -20.70 -15.90 -6.38
CA ALA A 150 -21.82 -16.45 -5.63
C ALA A 150 -21.46 -16.66 -4.14
N GLU A 151 -20.23 -17.08 -3.85
CA GLU A 151 -19.71 -17.11 -2.47
C GLU A 151 -19.68 -15.70 -1.87
N HIS A 152 -19.18 -14.71 -2.62
CA HIS A 152 -19.11 -13.32 -2.19
C HIS A 152 -20.51 -12.76 -1.85
N ALA A 153 -21.50 -13.00 -2.71
CA ALA A 153 -22.88 -12.56 -2.46
C ALA A 153 -23.47 -13.20 -1.19
N THR A 154 -23.17 -14.48 -0.95
CA THR A 154 -23.59 -15.20 0.27
C THR A 154 -22.91 -14.62 1.50
N TRP A 155 -21.59 -14.40 1.43
CA TRP A 155 -20.81 -13.82 2.51
C TRP A 155 -21.26 -12.40 2.87
N ALA A 156 -21.53 -11.56 1.87
CA ALA A 156 -22.06 -10.21 2.08
C ALA A 156 -23.44 -10.22 2.78
N ALA A 157 -24.30 -11.20 2.45
CA ALA A 157 -25.58 -11.38 3.13
C ALA A 157 -25.40 -11.84 4.58
N GLU A 158 -24.45 -12.75 4.86
CA GLU A 158 -24.09 -13.17 6.22
C GLU A 158 -23.56 -12.00 7.06
N LEU A 159 -22.66 -11.18 6.51
CA LEU A 159 -22.15 -9.98 7.16
C LEU A 159 -23.27 -8.98 7.49
N THR A 160 -24.21 -8.80 6.56
CA THR A 160 -25.40 -7.96 6.80
C THR A 160 -26.26 -8.51 7.93
N ALA A 161 -26.50 -9.83 7.95
CA ALA A 161 -27.27 -10.48 9.00
C ALA A 161 -26.60 -10.38 10.39
N LEU A 162 -25.27 -10.26 10.43
CA LEU A 162 -24.49 -9.98 11.64
C LEU A 162 -24.50 -8.49 12.06
N GLY A 163 -25.25 -7.63 11.37
CA GLY A 163 -25.31 -6.19 11.65
C GLY A 163 -23.99 -5.48 11.33
N ARG A 164 -23.29 -5.93 10.27
CA ARG A 164 -22.04 -5.33 9.77
C ARG A 164 -22.27 -4.73 8.39
N ASN A 165 -21.45 -3.72 8.06
CA ASN A 165 -21.37 -3.20 6.70
C ASN A 165 -20.59 -4.21 5.83
N PRO A 166 -21.16 -4.80 4.78
CA PRO A 166 -20.46 -5.79 3.96
C PRO A 166 -19.17 -5.28 3.32
N GLY A 167 -19.08 -3.98 3.00
CA GLY A 167 -17.88 -3.39 2.41
C GLY A 167 -16.74 -3.11 3.41
N MET A 168 -17.08 -2.95 4.69
CA MET A 168 -16.12 -2.70 5.78
C MET A 168 -16.60 -3.40 7.06
N PRO A 169 -16.54 -4.74 7.10
CA PRO A 169 -17.22 -5.48 8.15
C PRO A 169 -16.45 -5.55 9.48
N TRP A 170 -15.16 -5.24 9.49
CA TRP A 170 -14.31 -5.33 10.67
C TRP A 170 -14.79 -4.42 11.80
N LYS A 171 -14.65 -4.90 13.04
CA LYS A 171 -14.95 -4.14 14.26
C LYS A 171 -13.87 -4.30 15.33
N THR A 172 -13.09 -5.37 15.28
CA THR A 172 -11.99 -5.67 16.20
C THR A 172 -10.83 -6.33 15.45
N GLN A 173 -9.70 -6.51 16.12
CA GLN A 173 -8.71 -7.52 15.75
C GLN A 173 -9.32 -8.93 15.87
N SER A 174 -8.80 -9.88 15.08
CA SER A 174 -9.12 -11.29 15.17
C SER A 174 -8.88 -11.83 16.58
N SER A 175 -9.81 -12.63 17.10
CA SER A 175 -9.68 -13.31 18.39
C SER A 175 -8.60 -14.40 18.40
N LEU A 176 -8.02 -14.73 17.24
CA LEU A 176 -6.88 -15.65 17.13
C LEU A 176 -5.57 -14.99 17.57
N ILE A 177 -5.53 -13.65 17.63
CA ILE A 177 -4.36 -12.89 18.07
C ILE A 177 -4.61 -12.35 19.48
N GLU A 178 -3.81 -12.84 20.42
CA GLU A 178 -3.85 -12.42 21.82
C GLU A 178 -3.24 -11.02 21.97
N ILE A 179 -3.96 -10.14 22.68
CA ILE A 179 -3.47 -8.84 23.12
C ILE A 179 -3.20 -8.93 24.63
N ASP A 180 -1.93 -8.81 25.01
CA ASP A 180 -1.51 -8.79 26.40
C ASP A 180 -1.83 -7.41 26.99
N ALA A 181 -2.83 -7.37 27.88
CA ALA A 181 -3.29 -6.14 28.51
C ALA A 181 -2.20 -5.44 29.35
N ASP A 182 -1.23 -6.19 29.88
CA ASP A 182 -0.21 -5.69 30.79
C ASP A 182 1.04 -5.17 30.05
N GLN A 183 1.29 -5.65 28.83
CA GLN A 183 2.53 -5.38 28.11
C GLN A 183 2.35 -4.63 26.79
N ASP A 184 1.26 -4.87 26.07
CA ASP A 184 1.09 -4.39 24.69
C ASP A 184 0.56 -2.96 24.59
N TYR A 185 0.55 -2.47 23.35
CA TYR A 185 -0.05 -1.21 22.93
C TYR A 185 -1.13 -1.45 21.87
N ILE A 186 -2.13 -0.56 21.82
CA ILE A 186 -3.12 -0.52 20.73
C ILE A 186 -3.24 0.89 20.18
N SER A 187 -2.91 1.07 18.90
CA SER A 187 -3.17 2.31 18.14
C SER A 187 -3.10 2.06 16.64
N ASP A 188 -4.03 2.63 15.88
CA ASP A 188 -3.99 2.74 14.43
C ASP A 188 -3.52 4.13 13.94
N LYS A 189 -3.10 5.02 14.86
CA LYS A 189 -2.60 6.35 14.52
C LYS A 189 -1.08 6.36 14.51
N GLY A 190 -0.51 6.77 13.38
CA GLY A 190 0.94 6.68 13.18
C GLY A 190 1.76 7.63 14.06
N ASP A 191 1.21 8.77 14.48
CA ASP A 191 1.85 9.66 15.45
C ASP A 191 1.95 9.02 16.85
N GLU A 192 0.89 8.39 17.32
CA GLU A 192 0.88 7.63 18.57
C GLU A 192 1.84 6.43 18.50
N VAL A 193 1.83 5.67 17.40
CA VAL A 193 2.80 4.58 17.18
C VAL A 193 4.23 5.11 17.19
N TRP A 194 4.51 6.20 16.48
CA TRP A 194 5.84 6.82 16.48
C TRP A 194 6.29 7.22 17.90
N ASN A 195 5.39 7.80 18.70
CA ASN A 195 5.67 8.19 20.09
C ASN A 195 5.96 6.97 20.97
N ILE A 196 5.26 5.86 20.78
CA ILE A 196 5.57 4.58 21.44
C ILE A 196 6.99 4.14 21.10
N LEU A 197 7.32 4.09 19.80
CA LEU A 197 8.64 3.66 19.34
C LEU A 197 9.74 4.57 19.92
N GLN A 198 9.54 5.89 19.92
CA GLN A 198 10.51 6.86 20.42
C GLN A 198 10.70 6.76 21.95
N SER A 199 9.60 6.75 22.72
CA SER A 199 9.66 6.69 24.19
C SER A 199 10.26 5.39 24.73
N ARG A 200 10.20 4.31 23.95
CA ARG A 200 10.77 3.00 24.29
C ARG A 200 12.16 2.77 23.72
N GLY A 201 12.73 3.74 23.00
CA GLY A 201 14.05 3.60 22.39
C GLY A 201 14.11 2.54 21.29
N ILE A 202 12.97 2.27 20.64
CA ILE A 202 12.87 1.25 19.59
C ILE A 202 13.64 1.71 18.35
N LYS A 203 14.54 0.86 17.90
CA LYS A 203 15.34 1.03 16.68
C LYS A 203 14.85 0.12 15.57
N ASN A 204 14.35 -1.06 15.91
CA ASN A 204 13.98 -2.08 14.96
C ASN A 204 12.47 -2.36 14.97
N VAL A 205 11.89 -2.56 13.80
CA VAL A 205 10.46 -2.81 13.61
C VAL A 205 10.27 -4.03 12.72
N ILE A 206 9.52 -5.00 13.22
CA ILE A 206 8.99 -6.11 12.41
C ILE A 206 7.53 -5.78 12.13
N LEU A 207 7.16 -5.65 10.86
CA LEU A 207 5.76 -5.50 10.47
C LEU A 207 5.19 -6.84 10.01
N VAL A 208 4.00 -7.15 10.50
CA VAL A 208 3.24 -8.37 10.18
C VAL A 208 1.75 -8.02 10.05
N GLY A 209 0.97 -8.79 9.31
CA GLY A 209 -0.47 -8.55 9.14
C GLY A 209 -0.89 -8.39 7.68
N VAL A 210 -2.00 -7.70 7.42
CA VAL A 210 -2.61 -7.62 6.08
C VAL A 210 -3.12 -6.21 5.77
N HIS A 211 -3.27 -5.78 4.53
CA HIS A 211 -2.83 -6.46 3.30
C HIS A 211 -1.52 -5.84 2.81
N THR A 212 -0.58 -6.67 2.34
CA THR A 212 0.82 -6.29 2.03
C THR A 212 0.89 -5.08 1.10
N ASN A 213 0.10 -5.10 0.03
CA ASN A 213 0.04 -4.10 -1.03
C ASN A 213 -0.78 -2.84 -0.69
N MET A 214 -1.44 -2.83 0.48
CA MET A 214 -2.27 -1.73 0.95
C MET A 214 -1.79 -1.28 2.32
N CYS A 215 -2.41 -1.78 3.39
CA CYS A 215 -2.24 -1.25 4.73
C CYS A 215 -0.83 -1.43 5.28
N VAL A 216 -0.24 -2.61 5.06
CA VAL A 216 1.12 -2.93 5.52
C VAL A 216 2.15 -1.98 4.90
N LEU A 217 2.03 -1.65 3.62
CA LEU A 217 2.90 -0.68 2.97
C LEU A 217 2.58 0.77 3.39
N GLY A 218 1.30 1.15 3.37
CA GLY A 218 0.90 2.55 3.27
C GLY A 218 0.25 3.20 4.49
N ARG A 219 -0.23 2.43 5.50
CA ARG A 219 -0.80 3.03 6.72
C ARG A 219 0.23 3.95 7.41
N PRO A 220 -0.23 4.90 8.24
CA PRO A 220 0.65 5.81 8.99
C PRO A 220 1.74 5.10 9.83
N PHE A 221 1.50 3.84 10.21
CA PHE A 221 2.43 2.97 10.94
C PHE A 221 3.06 1.86 10.07
N GLY A 222 2.81 1.87 8.75
CA GLY A 222 3.27 0.86 7.78
C GLY A 222 4.74 1.01 7.38
N LEU A 223 5.22 0.08 6.54
CA LEU A 223 6.63 -0.05 6.16
C LEU A 223 7.23 1.27 5.69
N ARG A 224 6.55 1.96 4.78
CA ARG A 224 7.06 3.21 4.17
C ARG A 224 7.28 4.30 5.21
N GLN A 225 6.38 4.43 6.19
CA GLN A 225 6.53 5.41 7.26
C GLN A 225 7.63 5.03 8.25
N MET A 226 7.82 3.73 8.51
CA MET A 226 8.94 3.25 9.33
C MET A 226 10.30 3.51 8.66
N VAL A 227 10.39 3.33 7.33
CA VAL A 227 11.58 3.71 6.54
C VAL A 227 11.83 5.22 6.61
N ARG A 228 10.80 6.06 6.38
CA ARG A 228 10.92 7.53 6.48
C ARG A 228 11.32 8.01 7.87
N SER A 229 10.92 7.27 8.90
CA SER A 229 11.27 7.50 10.29
C SER A 229 12.64 6.92 10.69
N ALA A 230 13.43 6.45 9.71
CA ALA A 230 14.77 5.89 9.89
C ALA A 230 14.83 4.70 10.87
N LYS A 231 13.78 3.88 10.93
CA LYS A 231 13.80 2.61 11.68
C LYS A 231 14.44 1.51 10.83
N ASN A 232 15.11 0.56 11.49
CA ASN A 232 15.47 -0.71 10.86
C ASN A 232 14.20 -1.54 10.74
N VAL A 233 13.62 -1.61 9.55
CA VAL A 233 12.31 -2.24 9.35
C VAL A 233 12.43 -3.49 8.50
N VAL A 234 11.67 -4.52 8.86
CA VAL A 234 11.49 -5.75 8.07
C VAL A 234 10.03 -6.13 7.96
N LEU A 235 9.64 -6.72 6.83
CA LEU A 235 8.37 -7.42 6.67
C LEU A 235 8.54 -8.89 7.04
N MET A 236 7.62 -9.45 7.84
CA MET A 236 7.51 -10.89 8.04
C MET A 236 6.74 -11.53 6.88
N ARG A 237 7.45 -11.91 5.83
CA ARG A 237 6.86 -12.21 4.51
C ARG A 237 5.99 -13.47 4.43
N ASP A 238 6.10 -14.38 5.39
CA ASP A 238 5.29 -15.61 5.44
C ASP A 238 4.03 -15.48 6.30
N LEU A 239 3.84 -14.35 6.98
CA LEU A 239 2.66 -14.04 7.81
C LEU A 239 1.97 -12.75 7.32
N THR A 240 1.85 -12.63 6.00
CA THR A 240 1.20 -11.51 5.30
C THR A 240 0.46 -12.02 4.07
N ASP A 241 -0.50 -11.24 3.59
CA ASP A 241 -1.31 -11.52 2.40
C ASP A 241 -1.60 -10.22 1.65
N CYS A 242 -1.70 -10.26 0.32
CA CYS A 242 -2.06 -9.09 -0.49
C CYS A 242 -3.52 -9.16 -0.94
N MET A 243 -4.17 -8.02 -1.20
CA MET A 243 -5.41 -7.99 -1.96
C MET A 243 -5.09 -8.06 -3.45
N TYR A 244 -5.38 -9.18 -4.10
CA TYR A 244 -5.12 -9.37 -5.53
C TYR A 244 -6.10 -10.36 -6.15
N ASN A 245 -6.80 -9.88 -7.19
CA ASN A 245 -7.69 -10.67 -8.02
C ASN A 245 -6.90 -11.30 -9.19
N PRO A 246 -6.82 -12.64 -9.30
CA PRO A 246 -6.13 -13.31 -10.41
C PRO A 246 -6.65 -12.98 -11.82
N LYS A 247 -7.84 -12.37 -11.93
CA LYS A 247 -8.41 -11.88 -13.21
C LYS A 247 -7.92 -10.48 -13.58
N ARG A 248 -7.05 -9.86 -12.78
CA ARG A 248 -6.39 -8.59 -13.06
C ARG A 248 -4.94 -8.81 -13.43
N TRP A 249 -4.33 -7.83 -14.08
CA TRP A 249 -2.91 -7.89 -14.42
C TRP A 249 -2.07 -8.13 -13.15
N PRO A 250 -1.06 -9.02 -13.18
CA PRO A 250 -0.50 -9.71 -14.36
C PRO A 250 -1.12 -11.08 -14.70
N PHE A 251 -2.35 -11.36 -14.27
CA PHE A 251 -3.11 -12.59 -14.56
C PHE A 251 -2.46 -13.87 -14.04
N VAL A 252 -1.80 -13.74 -12.90
CA VAL A 252 -1.16 -14.85 -12.19
C VAL A 252 -2.03 -15.33 -11.03
N HIS A 253 -1.70 -16.51 -10.49
CA HIS A 253 -2.28 -17.03 -9.26
C HIS A 253 -2.15 -16.03 -8.11
N HIS A 254 -3.10 -16.01 -7.17
CA HIS A 254 -3.11 -15.07 -6.03
C HIS A 254 -1.77 -15.04 -5.28
N PHE A 255 -1.29 -16.18 -4.81
CA PHE A 255 0.02 -16.28 -4.14
C PHE A 255 1.22 -15.84 -4.99
N THR A 256 1.14 -15.89 -6.33
CA THR A 256 2.17 -15.31 -7.20
C THR A 256 2.11 -13.78 -7.16
N GLY A 257 0.91 -13.19 -7.12
CA GLY A 257 0.74 -11.76 -6.86
C GLY A 257 1.33 -11.35 -5.50
N ASN A 258 1.13 -12.17 -4.46
CA ASN A 258 1.74 -11.93 -3.15
C ASN A 258 3.28 -12.00 -3.20
N ASP A 259 3.84 -13.02 -3.87
CA ASP A 259 5.30 -13.11 -4.08
C ASP A 259 5.87 -11.87 -4.80
N LEU A 260 5.16 -11.37 -5.81
CA LEU A 260 5.55 -10.18 -6.56
C LEU A 260 5.53 -8.90 -5.71
N ILE A 261 4.56 -8.76 -4.81
CA ILE A 261 4.53 -7.66 -3.84
C ILE A 261 5.65 -7.78 -2.81
N VAL A 262 5.93 -8.98 -2.29
CA VAL A 262 7.09 -9.23 -1.43
C VAL A 262 8.39 -8.91 -2.17
N SER A 263 8.49 -9.27 -3.44
CA SER A 263 9.62 -8.94 -4.31
C SER A 263 9.79 -7.42 -4.46
N HIS A 264 8.70 -6.67 -4.65
CA HIS A 264 8.73 -5.20 -4.69
C HIS A 264 9.21 -4.60 -3.36
N VAL A 265 8.72 -5.12 -2.23
CA VAL A 265 9.18 -4.72 -0.89
C VAL A 265 10.70 -4.94 -0.74
N GLU A 266 11.19 -6.13 -1.12
CA GLU A 266 12.61 -6.50 -1.03
C GLU A 266 13.53 -5.62 -1.89
N ARG A 267 13.02 -5.07 -3.01
CA ARG A 267 13.78 -4.21 -3.92
C ARG A 267 13.83 -2.76 -3.49
N TYR A 268 12.69 -2.23 -3.05
CA TYR A 268 12.49 -0.78 -3.00
C TYR A 268 12.10 -0.26 -1.62
N VAL A 269 11.68 -1.11 -0.69
CA VAL A 269 11.14 -0.66 0.60
C VAL A 269 12.03 -1.07 1.75
N CYS A 270 12.15 -2.38 2.02
CA CYS A 270 12.93 -2.88 3.13
C CYS A 270 13.25 -4.39 2.98
N PRO A 271 14.20 -4.92 3.76
CA PRO A 271 14.41 -6.37 3.84
C PRO A 271 13.20 -7.11 4.42
N THR A 272 13.19 -8.44 4.27
CA THR A 272 12.14 -9.33 4.80
C THR A 272 12.74 -10.47 5.62
N ILE A 273 11.97 -10.99 6.58
CA ILE A 273 12.29 -12.17 7.40
C ILE A 273 11.14 -13.17 7.36
N THR A 274 11.36 -14.37 7.89
CA THR A 274 10.31 -15.39 8.06
C THR A 274 10.11 -15.76 9.52
N SER A 275 8.90 -16.17 9.86
CA SER A 275 8.49 -16.50 11.24
C SER A 275 9.30 -17.65 11.88
N ASP A 276 9.87 -18.55 11.09
CA ASP A 276 10.72 -19.64 11.57
C ASP A 276 12.08 -19.16 12.12
N GLN A 277 12.52 -17.96 11.77
CA GLN A 277 13.70 -17.35 12.38
C GLN A 277 13.47 -17.05 13.87
N ILE A 278 12.21 -16.90 14.29
CA ILE A 278 11.80 -16.67 15.69
C ILE A 278 11.33 -17.97 16.35
N LEU A 279 10.52 -18.77 15.65
CA LEU A 279 9.89 -19.98 16.20
C LEU A 279 10.69 -21.27 15.98
N GLY A 280 11.69 -21.24 15.09
CA GLY A 280 12.28 -22.44 14.51
C GLY A 280 11.38 -23.12 13.48
N GLY A 281 11.87 -24.25 12.94
CA GLY A 281 11.11 -25.08 11.99
C GLY A 281 11.24 -24.63 10.55
N ARG A 282 10.11 -24.31 9.90
CA ARG A 282 10.04 -23.87 8.50
C ARG A 282 9.09 -22.67 8.37
N PRO A 283 9.27 -21.80 7.36
CA PRO A 283 8.33 -20.73 7.07
C PRO A 283 6.91 -21.25 6.88
N PHE A 284 5.93 -20.41 7.20
CA PHE A 284 4.53 -20.72 6.90
C PHE A 284 4.31 -20.84 5.39
N VAL A 285 3.47 -21.80 5.00
CA VAL A 285 2.98 -21.95 3.64
C VAL A 285 1.51 -22.34 3.73
N SER A 286 0.65 -21.56 3.06
CA SER A 286 -0.78 -21.87 3.00
C SER A 286 -1.03 -23.22 2.35
N LYS A 287 -1.95 -24.00 2.91
CA LYS A 287 -2.46 -25.25 2.33
C LYS A 287 -3.14 -25.02 0.98
N SER A 288 -3.63 -23.80 0.74
CA SER A 288 -4.22 -23.38 -0.53
C SER A 288 -3.16 -23.04 -1.58
N ASP A 289 -1.89 -22.84 -1.20
CA ASP A 289 -0.79 -22.60 -2.15
C ASP A 289 -0.27 -23.91 -2.76
N VAL A 290 -0.97 -24.38 -3.79
CA VAL A 290 -0.66 -25.62 -4.53
C VAL A 290 0.38 -25.43 -5.64
N ARG A 291 0.98 -24.23 -5.78
CA ARG A 291 1.97 -23.95 -6.81
C ARG A 291 3.25 -24.75 -6.59
N THR A 292 3.90 -25.16 -7.68
CA THR A 292 5.21 -25.83 -7.65
C THR A 292 6.37 -24.85 -7.52
N GLU A 293 6.19 -23.62 -8.00
CA GLU A 293 7.14 -22.53 -7.91
C GLU A 293 6.57 -21.44 -6.99
N ARG A 294 7.37 -21.02 -6.01
CA ARG A 294 7.07 -19.96 -5.05
C ARG A 294 8.21 -18.96 -5.05
N ASP A 295 8.05 -17.87 -4.30
CA ASP A 295 9.08 -16.83 -4.19
C ASP A 295 9.38 -16.17 -5.57
N VAL A 296 8.37 -16.08 -6.43
CA VAL A 296 8.47 -15.50 -7.79
C VAL A 296 8.90 -14.03 -7.71
N THR A 297 9.98 -13.65 -8.39
CA THR A 297 10.54 -12.29 -8.35
C THR A 297 10.25 -11.48 -9.61
N THR A 298 9.99 -12.12 -10.73
CA THR A 298 9.74 -11.47 -12.01
C THR A 298 8.30 -11.72 -12.43
N ILE A 299 7.68 -10.68 -13.02
CA ILE A 299 6.35 -10.84 -13.60
C ILE A 299 6.49 -11.87 -14.73
N PRO A 300 5.75 -13.00 -14.67
CA PRO A 300 5.76 -13.95 -15.76
C PRO A 300 5.30 -13.22 -17.02
N ALA A 301 6.06 -13.35 -18.10
CA ALA A 301 5.71 -12.71 -19.37
C ALA A 301 4.38 -13.29 -19.88
N ALA A 302 3.26 -12.65 -19.56
CA ALA A 302 2.00 -12.94 -20.22
C ALA A 302 2.14 -12.55 -21.70
N ALA A 303 1.51 -13.29 -22.60
CA ALA A 303 1.46 -12.93 -24.01
C ALA A 303 0.61 -11.65 -24.17
N VAL A 304 1.23 -10.48 -24.02
CA VAL A 304 0.57 -9.19 -24.28
C VAL A 304 0.34 -9.08 -25.78
N THR A 305 -0.93 -9.00 -26.16
CA THR A 305 -1.37 -8.78 -27.54
C THR A 305 -2.04 -7.40 -27.64
N ALA A 306 -2.29 -6.93 -28.86
CA ALA A 306 -3.03 -5.68 -29.07
C ALA A 306 -4.42 -5.70 -28.38
N ALA A 307 -5.07 -6.86 -28.29
CA ALA A 307 -6.35 -7.01 -27.60
C ALA A 307 -6.23 -6.87 -26.07
N THR A 308 -5.07 -7.19 -25.50
CA THR A 308 -4.84 -7.15 -24.05
C THR A 308 -4.96 -5.73 -23.49
N TYR A 309 -4.58 -4.71 -24.27
CA TYR A 309 -4.72 -3.29 -23.87
C TYR A 309 -6.18 -2.82 -23.69
N GLN A 310 -7.16 -3.62 -24.11
CA GLN A 310 -8.58 -3.37 -23.84
C GLN A 310 -9.05 -3.96 -22.49
N HIS A 311 -8.31 -4.92 -21.95
CA HIS A 311 -8.69 -5.70 -20.78
C HIS A 311 -7.87 -5.39 -19.53
N GLN A 312 -6.83 -4.56 -19.65
CA GLN A 312 -5.98 -4.16 -18.53
C GLN A 312 -5.63 -2.67 -18.57
N TRP A 313 -5.29 -2.13 -17.42
CA TRP A 313 -4.56 -0.87 -17.32
C TRP A 313 -3.09 -1.13 -17.55
N THR A 314 -2.47 -0.36 -18.45
CA THR A 314 -1.06 -0.51 -18.81
C THR A 314 -0.30 0.75 -18.43
N THR A 315 0.77 0.60 -17.66
CA THR A 315 1.64 1.72 -17.32
C THR A 315 2.49 2.13 -18.52
N ALA A 316 2.53 3.43 -18.83
CA ALA A 316 3.36 4.00 -19.88
C ALA A 316 3.75 5.44 -19.55
N LEU A 317 4.85 5.91 -20.15
CA LEU A 317 5.16 7.33 -20.21
C LEU A 317 4.30 8.00 -21.28
N LEU A 318 3.74 9.16 -20.94
CA LEU A 318 3.10 10.06 -21.90
C LEU A 318 4.14 10.64 -22.89
N ASP A 319 3.66 11.28 -23.96
CA ASP A 319 4.52 11.82 -25.04
C ASP A 319 5.46 10.76 -25.68
N LYS A 320 5.10 9.47 -25.60
CA LYS A 320 5.77 8.38 -26.31
C LYS A 320 4.92 7.87 -27.45
N THR A 321 5.57 7.35 -28.48
CA THR A 321 4.85 6.70 -29.58
C THR A 321 4.11 5.47 -29.05
N TRP A 322 2.99 5.10 -29.69
CA TRP A 322 2.29 3.85 -29.37
C TRP A 322 3.25 2.65 -29.41
N LYS A 323 4.15 2.63 -30.41
CA LYS A 323 5.20 1.60 -30.52
C LYS A 323 6.08 1.53 -29.26
N ALA A 324 6.54 2.66 -28.75
CA ALA A 324 7.38 2.68 -27.56
C ALA A 324 6.59 2.32 -26.29
N ALA A 325 5.38 2.87 -26.13
CA ALA A 325 4.53 2.63 -24.97
C ALA A 325 3.97 1.19 -24.87
N THR A 326 3.97 0.45 -25.98
CA THR A 326 3.43 -0.91 -26.07
C THR A 326 4.48 -1.93 -26.46
N GLU A 327 5.77 -1.60 -26.38
CA GLU A 327 6.87 -2.50 -26.77
C GLU A 327 6.69 -3.10 -28.19
N GLY A 328 6.14 -2.29 -29.09
CA GLY A 328 5.90 -2.62 -30.49
C GLY A 328 4.63 -3.44 -30.76
N LYS A 329 3.77 -3.68 -29.77
CA LYS A 329 2.50 -4.41 -29.98
C LYS A 329 1.45 -3.56 -30.71
N ILE A 330 1.47 -2.24 -30.54
CA ILE A 330 0.62 -1.28 -31.23
C ILE A 330 1.51 -0.24 -31.91
N MET A 331 1.32 -0.03 -33.21
CA MET A 331 2.08 0.97 -33.97
C MET A 331 1.40 2.34 -33.99
N GLN A 332 0.07 2.33 -34.10
CA GLN A 332 -0.83 3.48 -34.09
C GLN A 332 -2.20 3.03 -33.59
N HIS A 333 -2.99 3.94 -33.04
CA HIS A 333 -4.33 3.62 -32.56
C HIS A 333 -5.25 4.81 -32.81
N GLY A 334 -6.40 4.55 -33.43
CA GLY A 334 -7.53 5.47 -33.47
C GLY A 334 -8.69 4.91 -32.65
N GLY A 335 -9.39 5.79 -31.94
CA GLY A 335 -10.48 5.45 -31.03
C GLY A 335 -10.26 6.00 -29.62
N VAL A 336 -11.12 5.55 -28.71
CA VAL A 336 -11.16 6.06 -27.33
C VAL A 336 -10.11 5.38 -26.47
N VAL A 337 -9.41 6.21 -25.68
CA VAL A 337 -8.43 5.79 -24.69
C VAL A 337 -8.71 6.49 -23.38
N TRP A 338 -8.64 5.73 -22.31
CA TRP A 338 -8.71 6.22 -20.94
C TRP A 338 -7.32 6.24 -20.33
N LEU A 339 -7.01 7.31 -19.61
CA LEU A 339 -5.76 7.57 -18.94
C LEU A 339 -6.06 7.83 -17.47
N ARG A 340 -5.23 7.32 -16.56
CA ARG A 340 -5.35 7.63 -15.14
C ARG A 340 -4.01 7.76 -14.45
N CYS A 341 -3.99 8.57 -13.41
CA CYS A 341 -2.90 8.69 -12.47
C CYS A 341 -3.44 9.07 -11.10
N THR A 342 -2.56 9.15 -10.11
CA THR A 342 -2.92 9.64 -8.78
C THR A 342 -2.19 10.91 -8.42
N ILE A 343 -2.83 11.75 -7.63
CA ILE A 343 -2.30 13.05 -7.22
C ILE A 343 -2.52 13.24 -5.72
N ARG A 344 -1.47 13.57 -4.98
CA ARG A 344 -1.61 14.08 -3.61
C ARG A 344 -1.64 15.60 -3.62
N PHE A 345 -2.70 16.18 -3.07
CA PHE A 345 -2.79 17.63 -2.89
C PHE A 345 -2.56 17.98 -1.42
N PRO A 346 -1.53 18.76 -1.06
CA PRO A 346 -1.41 19.24 0.31
C PRO A 346 -2.56 20.20 0.61
N SER A 347 -3.02 20.28 1.86
CA SER A 347 -4.08 21.23 2.27
C SER A 347 -3.78 22.67 1.85
N SER A 348 -2.50 23.08 1.83
CA SER A 348 -2.06 24.39 1.36
C SER A 348 -2.31 24.64 -0.13
N TRP A 349 -2.38 23.59 -0.97
CA TRP A 349 -2.70 23.72 -2.39
C TRP A 349 -4.15 24.16 -2.60
N ILE A 350 -5.04 23.69 -1.74
CA ILE A 350 -6.50 23.79 -1.88
C ILE A 350 -7.04 25.05 -1.16
N ALA A 351 -6.37 25.51 -0.10
CA ALA A 351 -6.78 26.67 0.68
C ALA A 351 -6.97 27.92 -0.21
N ASP A 352 -8.23 28.31 -0.42
CA ASP A 352 -8.70 29.47 -1.22
C ASP A 352 -8.33 29.48 -2.71
N ASN A 353 -7.92 28.32 -3.23
CA ASN A 353 -7.34 28.18 -4.56
C ASN A 353 -8.23 27.34 -5.48
N VAL A 354 -8.54 27.87 -6.66
CA VAL A 354 -9.27 27.12 -7.70
C VAL A 354 -8.29 26.21 -8.42
N THR A 355 -8.43 24.90 -8.22
CA THR A 355 -7.62 23.90 -8.92
C THR A 355 -8.19 23.64 -10.32
N SER A 356 -7.34 23.65 -11.34
CA SER A 356 -7.71 23.39 -12.73
C SER A 356 -6.69 22.47 -13.41
N LEU A 357 -7.19 21.54 -14.21
CA LEU A 357 -6.43 20.71 -15.14
C LEU A 357 -6.19 21.49 -16.43
N GLY A 358 -4.93 21.76 -16.74
CA GLY A 358 -4.49 22.26 -18.04
C GLY A 358 -4.45 21.11 -19.04
N VAL A 359 -5.16 21.27 -20.15
CA VAL A 359 -5.33 20.26 -21.20
C VAL A 359 -4.53 20.64 -22.44
N SER A 360 -3.72 19.70 -22.94
CA SER A 360 -2.95 19.87 -24.16
C SER A 360 -3.85 19.85 -25.41
N LYS A 361 -3.52 20.69 -26.42
CA LYS A 361 -4.34 20.90 -27.65
C LYS A 361 -4.59 19.64 -28.49
N GLN A 362 -3.87 18.54 -28.24
CA GLN A 362 -4.00 17.30 -29.01
C GLN A 362 -5.21 16.45 -28.58
N SER A 363 -5.88 16.78 -27.48
CA SER A 363 -6.92 15.91 -26.91
C SER A 363 -8.32 16.25 -27.45
N ASN A 364 -8.69 15.65 -28.59
CA ASN A 364 -10.06 15.71 -29.11
C ASN A 364 -11.02 14.97 -28.17
N GLY A 365 -12.20 15.55 -27.93
CA GLY A 365 -13.26 14.93 -27.13
C GLY A 365 -12.89 14.67 -25.66
N LEU A 366 -11.94 15.43 -25.11
CA LEU A 366 -11.43 15.20 -23.76
C LEU A 366 -12.49 15.45 -22.70
N THR A 367 -12.67 14.46 -21.83
CA THR A 367 -13.45 14.52 -20.59
C THR A 367 -12.59 14.00 -19.45
N ALA A 368 -12.81 14.50 -18.24
CA ALA A 368 -11.97 14.15 -17.11
C ALA A 368 -12.77 14.09 -15.81
N TRP A 369 -12.28 13.29 -14.86
CA TRP A 369 -12.87 13.09 -13.54
C TRP A 369 -11.80 13.15 -12.45
N MET A 370 -12.17 13.73 -11.31
CA MET A 370 -11.42 13.66 -10.05
C MET A 370 -12.22 12.83 -9.07
N ASN A 371 -11.68 11.69 -8.63
CA ASN A 371 -12.37 10.74 -7.75
C ASN A 371 -13.80 10.38 -8.25
N GLY A 372 -13.96 10.19 -9.56
CA GLY A 372 -15.25 9.92 -10.20
C GLY A 372 -16.17 11.12 -10.38
N THR A 373 -15.80 12.30 -9.88
CA THR A 373 -16.57 13.54 -10.08
C THR A 373 -16.12 14.22 -11.37
N PRO A 374 -17.02 14.49 -12.33
CA PRO A 374 -16.66 15.15 -13.60
C PRO A 374 -16.05 16.53 -13.38
N LEU A 375 -14.99 16.85 -14.12
CA LEU A 375 -14.45 18.21 -14.19
C LEU A 375 -15.35 19.08 -15.07
N VAL A 376 -15.38 20.38 -14.80
CA VAL A 376 -16.25 21.34 -15.50
C VAL A 376 -15.44 22.28 -16.38
N HIS A 377 -15.94 22.61 -17.57
CA HIS A 377 -15.33 23.66 -18.39
C HIS A 377 -15.36 25.00 -17.63
N ALA A 378 -14.25 25.74 -17.68
CA ALA A 378 -14.23 27.09 -17.14
C ALA A 378 -15.21 27.98 -17.92
N ALA A 379 -15.94 28.86 -17.23
CA ALA A 379 -16.98 29.72 -17.82
C ALA A 379 -16.45 30.79 -18.79
N SER A 380 -15.12 30.87 -18.97
CA SER A 380 -14.44 31.75 -19.93
C SER A 380 -13.80 30.90 -21.02
N ASP A 381 -13.89 31.33 -22.28
CA ASP A 381 -13.47 30.72 -23.56
C ASP A 381 -12.02 30.17 -23.70
N VAL A 382 -11.32 29.88 -22.61
CA VAL A 382 -10.01 29.21 -22.65
C VAL A 382 -10.26 27.71 -22.71
N SER A 383 -10.42 27.19 -23.93
CA SER A 383 -10.67 25.76 -24.24
C SER A 383 -9.62 24.78 -23.72
N SER A 384 -8.57 25.25 -23.04
CA SER A 384 -7.45 24.46 -22.53
C SER A 384 -7.47 24.21 -21.02
N PHE A 385 -8.53 24.58 -20.29
CA PHE A 385 -8.61 24.33 -18.84
C PHE A 385 -9.96 23.73 -18.40
N LEU A 386 -9.87 22.73 -17.52
CA LEU A 386 -11.00 22.10 -16.84
C LEU A 386 -10.88 22.35 -15.34
N ARG A 387 -11.90 22.97 -14.75
CA ARG A 387 -11.96 23.23 -13.30
C ARG A 387 -12.26 21.94 -12.55
N VAL A 388 -11.50 21.69 -11.49
CA VAL A 388 -11.74 20.59 -10.56
C VAL A 388 -12.70 21.07 -9.47
N PRO A 389 -13.85 20.40 -9.26
CA PRO A 389 -14.73 20.68 -8.13
C PRO A 389 -13.96 20.50 -6.82
N GLN A 390 -14.06 21.44 -5.89
CA GLN A 390 -13.26 21.43 -4.67
C GLN A 390 -13.64 20.26 -3.76
N GLU A 391 -14.93 19.94 -3.72
CA GLU A 391 -15.52 18.79 -3.04
C GLU A 391 -15.06 17.44 -3.58
N ALA A 392 -14.52 17.39 -4.80
CA ALA A 392 -13.97 16.19 -5.39
C ALA A 392 -12.55 15.89 -4.90
N ILE A 393 -11.87 16.86 -4.27
CA ILE A 393 -10.48 16.71 -3.80
C ILE A 393 -10.48 16.35 -2.31
N VAL A 394 -9.78 15.27 -1.98
CA VAL A 394 -9.43 14.91 -0.61
C VAL A 394 -8.05 15.48 -0.31
N ALA A 395 -8.01 16.48 0.57
CA ALA A 395 -6.78 17.13 1.00
C ALA A 395 -5.87 16.19 1.79
N ASP A 396 -4.57 16.34 1.62
CA ASP A 396 -3.50 15.55 2.24
C ASP A 396 -3.59 14.03 1.99
N ASP A 397 -4.43 13.60 1.04
CA ASP A 397 -4.66 12.22 0.64
C ASP A 397 -4.50 12.07 -0.89
N ILE A 398 -4.62 10.83 -1.36
CA ILE A 398 -4.43 10.44 -2.75
C ILE A 398 -5.75 10.53 -3.51
N ASN A 399 -5.70 11.26 -4.61
CA ASN A 399 -6.83 11.50 -5.49
C ASN A 399 -6.60 10.81 -6.83
N LEU A 400 -7.64 10.19 -7.39
CA LEU A 400 -7.62 9.61 -8.73
C LEU A 400 -7.99 10.66 -9.76
N LEU A 401 -7.08 10.95 -10.69
CA LEU A 401 -7.39 11.69 -11.91
C LEU A 401 -7.60 10.70 -13.06
N VAL A 402 -8.74 10.79 -13.73
CA VAL A 402 -9.04 10.01 -14.93
C VAL A 402 -9.34 10.95 -16.09
N ILE A 403 -8.83 10.62 -17.28
CA ILE A 403 -9.05 11.34 -18.53
C ILE A 403 -9.52 10.35 -19.58
N ARG A 404 -10.60 10.67 -20.27
CA ARG A 404 -11.03 10.00 -21.51
C ARG A 404 -10.73 10.93 -22.67
N THR A 405 -10.06 10.43 -23.69
CA THR A 405 -9.75 11.17 -24.92
C THR A 405 -9.95 10.27 -26.13
N GLU A 406 -10.12 10.88 -27.30
CA GLU A 406 -10.23 10.17 -28.58
C GLU A 406 -9.02 10.48 -29.46
N PHE A 407 -8.47 9.44 -30.07
CA PHE A 407 -7.35 9.51 -31.00
C PHE A 407 -7.83 9.30 -32.43
N ASP A 408 -7.25 10.04 -33.36
CA ASP A 408 -7.42 9.79 -34.78
C ASP A 408 -6.52 8.65 -35.24
N THR A 409 -6.87 7.96 -36.32
CA THR A 409 -6.07 6.84 -36.85
C THR A 409 -4.67 7.24 -37.33
N GLN A 410 -4.42 8.55 -37.49
CA GLN A 410 -3.13 9.13 -37.82
C GLN A 410 -2.26 9.42 -36.59
N ASP A 411 -2.83 9.39 -35.39
CA ASP A 411 -2.10 9.64 -34.15
C ASP A 411 -1.21 8.44 -33.83
N ASN A 412 0.10 8.71 -33.79
CA ASN A 412 1.11 7.72 -33.50
C ASN A 412 1.71 7.86 -32.09
N GLN A 413 1.20 8.80 -31.29
CA GLN A 413 1.77 9.20 -30.00
C GLN A 413 0.69 9.31 -28.92
N LEU A 414 1.03 8.91 -27.68
CA LEU A 414 0.24 9.22 -26.49
C LEU A 414 0.25 10.73 -26.22
N PRO A 415 -0.73 11.28 -25.47
CA PRO A 415 -0.88 12.72 -25.33
C PRO A 415 0.30 13.32 -24.58
N MET A 416 0.54 14.61 -24.80
CA MET A 416 1.47 15.37 -23.96
C MET A 416 1.04 15.34 -22.49
N PRO A 417 2.00 15.30 -21.54
CA PRO A 417 1.71 15.45 -20.11
C PRO A 417 0.83 16.67 -19.82
N GLN A 418 -0.18 16.45 -19.00
CA GLN A 418 -1.09 17.50 -18.55
C GLN A 418 -0.47 18.28 -17.38
N SER A 419 -1.03 19.42 -17.02
CA SER A 419 -0.60 20.17 -15.84
C SER A 419 -1.76 20.40 -14.88
N ILE A 420 -1.45 20.50 -13.60
CA ILE A 420 -2.40 20.98 -12.60
C ILE A 420 -1.96 22.38 -12.17
N THR A 421 -2.92 23.28 -12.11
CA THR A 421 -2.72 24.69 -11.83
C THR A 421 -3.65 25.13 -10.71
N ASN A 422 -3.17 26.05 -9.88
CA ASN A 422 -4.02 26.93 -9.09
C ASN A 422 -3.67 28.40 -9.45
N ARG A 423 -4.14 29.39 -8.66
CA ARG A 423 -3.86 30.79 -8.97
C ARG A 423 -2.38 31.18 -8.83
N GLU A 424 -1.62 30.44 -8.03
CA GLU A 424 -0.27 30.81 -7.59
C GLU A 424 0.81 29.95 -8.24
N GLN A 425 0.49 28.70 -8.55
CA GLN A 425 1.46 27.68 -8.95
C GLN A 425 0.89 26.70 -9.97
N SER A 426 1.80 26.05 -10.69
CA SER A 426 1.53 25.01 -11.67
C SER A 426 2.56 23.90 -11.49
N PHE A 427 2.14 22.64 -11.57
CA PHE A 427 3.07 21.52 -11.73
C PHE A 427 2.65 20.61 -12.88
N SER A 428 3.64 19.95 -13.47
CA SER A 428 3.46 19.05 -14.60
C SER A 428 3.19 17.64 -14.10
N LEU A 429 2.23 16.95 -14.72
CA LEU A 429 1.96 15.53 -14.53
C LEU A 429 2.83 14.69 -15.49
N ASN A 430 4.10 15.07 -15.62
CA ASN A 430 5.08 14.40 -16.47
C ASN A 430 5.69 13.21 -15.72
N GLY A 431 5.37 12.01 -16.17
CA GLY A 431 5.77 10.76 -15.53
C GLY A 431 4.97 9.61 -16.11
N ARG A 432 4.88 8.52 -15.35
CA ARG A 432 4.10 7.35 -15.73
C ARG A 432 2.62 7.60 -15.48
N TRP A 433 1.81 7.11 -16.41
CA TRP A 433 0.37 7.06 -16.37
C TRP A 433 -0.06 5.64 -16.67
N GLN A 434 -1.29 5.29 -16.31
CA GLN A 434 -1.92 4.07 -16.79
C GLN A 434 -2.88 4.41 -17.93
N PHE A 435 -2.84 3.66 -19.03
CA PHE A 435 -3.80 3.77 -20.12
C PHE A 435 -4.59 2.48 -20.31
N ARG A 436 -5.79 2.61 -20.88
CA ARG A 436 -6.63 1.49 -21.32
C ARG A 436 -7.40 1.88 -22.59
N ILE A 437 -7.44 0.98 -23.56
CA ILE A 437 -8.13 1.18 -24.83
C ILE A 437 -9.59 0.72 -24.71
N GLY A 438 -10.52 1.49 -25.26
CA GLY A 438 -11.95 1.18 -25.23
C GLY A 438 -12.77 2.33 -24.63
N ASP A 439 -14.08 2.15 -24.56
CA ASP A 439 -15.00 3.19 -24.11
C ASP A 439 -16.04 2.64 -23.14
N ASP A 440 -15.63 2.46 -21.89
CA ASP A 440 -16.52 2.07 -20.81
C ASP A 440 -16.56 3.18 -19.74
N PRO A 441 -17.73 3.83 -19.52
CA PRO A 441 -17.84 4.93 -18.57
C PRO A 441 -17.55 4.54 -17.12
N VAL A 442 -17.58 3.23 -16.78
CA VAL A 442 -17.23 2.76 -15.42
C VAL A 442 -15.77 3.05 -15.07
N TRP A 443 -14.90 3.29 -16.07
CA TRP A 443 -13.48 3.58 -15.87
C TRP A 443 -13.20 5.00 -15.37
N SER A 444 -14.22 5.86 -15.29
CA SER A 444 -14.14 7.19 -14.69
C SER A 444 -13.82 7.20 -13.19
N ASN A 445 -13.95 6.06 -12.52
CA ASN A 445 -13.58 5.87 -11.12
C ASN A 445 -13.14 4.43 -10.82
N ILE A 446 -12.81 4.17 -9.56
CA ILE A 446 -12.55 2.83 -9.02
C ILE A 446 -13.41 2.63 -7.75
N PRO A 447 -13.69 1.38 -7.32
CA PRO A 447 -14.62 1.11 -6.21
C PRO A 447 -14.06 1.43 -4.81
N LEU A 448 -12.79 1.85 -4.70
CA LEU A 448 -12.11 2.14 -3.43
C LEU A 448 -11.37 3.49 -3.51
N PRO A 449 -11.04 4.12 -2.37
CA PRO A 449 -10.13 5.26 -2.37
C PRO A 449 -8.82 4.98 -3.12
N ALA A 450 -8.31 5.97 -3.86
CA ALA A 450 -7.16 5.81 -4.75
C ALA A 450 -5.91 5.29 -4.04
N LYS A 451 -5.69 5.69 -2.78
CA LYS A 451 -4.59 5.21 -1.93
C LYS A 451 -4.55 3.68 -1.74
N PHE A 452 -5.69 3.00 -1.87
CA PHE A 452 -5.80 1.55 -1.76
C PHE A 452 -5.79 0.87 -3.13
N GLY A 453 -6.34 1.51 -4.16
CA GLY A 453 -6.55 0.86 -5.46
C GLY A 453 -5.44 1.06 -6.48
N ILE A 454 -4.56 2.06 -6.31
CA ILE A 454 -3.55 2.41 -7.32
C ILE A 454 -2.14 2.31 -6.75
N GLY A 455 -1.25 1.71 -7.53
CA GLY A 455 0.17 1.58 -7.21
C GLY A 455 0.91 2.92 -7.15
N SER A 456 2.09 2.89 -6.54
CA SER A 456 2.96 4.07 -6.39
C SER A 456 3.55 4.57 -7.71
N ASP A 457 3.50 3.76 -8.77
CA ASP A 457 4.18 4.00 -10.04
C ASP A 457 3.60 5.15 -10.87
N VAL A 458 2.38 5.61 -10.54
CA VAL A 458 1.65 6.70 -11.22
C VAL A 458 1.22 7.83 -10.27
N LEU A 459 1.98 8.08 -9.21
CA LEU A 459 1.75 9.14 -8.24
C LEU A 459 2.43 10.45 -8.65
N PHE A 460 1.70 11.55 -8.50
CA PHE A 460 2.20 12.92 -8.66
C PHE A 460 1.94 13.74 -7.40
N GLU A 461 2.90 14.57 -7.03
CA GLU A 461 2.76 15.52 -5.92
C GLU A 461 3.32 16.89 -6.35
N PRO A 462 2.68 18.00 -5.97
CA PRO A 462 3.25 19.33 -6.15
C PRO A 462 4.51 19.44 -5.26
N ARG A 463 5.64 19.76 -5.88
CA ARG A 463 6.93 19.89 -5.20
C ARG A 463 7.15 21.28 -4.62
#